data_AF-A0A0C2CTE9-F1
#
_entry.id   AF-A0A0C2CTE9-F1
#
_cell.length_a   1.000
_cell.length_b   1.000
_cell.length_c   1.000
_cell.angle_alpha   90.00
_cell.angle_beta   90.00
_cell.angle_gamma   90.00
#
_symmetry.space_group_name_H-M   'P 1'
#
loop_
_entity.id
_entity.type
_entity.pdbx_description
1 polymer ?
#
loop_
_entity_poly.entity_id
_entity_poly.type
_entity_poly.pdbx_seq_one_letter_code
_entity_poly.pdbx_strand_id
1 'polypeptide(L)'
;MTELTEKLGLPYFDYSKAVRYSSSKRFFCQVIEGKTKCLGRGKGRVYPPMPPELWARLNNVFLQDNTALHKFLVKNHLPVPKWLRALLEG
;
A
#
# COMPACT_ATOMS: atom_id res chain seq x y z
N MET A 1 10.18 -6.14 3.67
CA MET A 1 10.01 -4.82 4.32
C MET A 1 11.29 -3.99 4.28
N THR A 2 12.35 -4.48 3.61
CA THR A 2 13.67 -3.85 3.50
C THR A 2 13.97 -3.31 2.10
N GLU A 3 13.11 -3.58 1.12
CA GLU A 3 13.32 -3.19 -0.29
C GLU A 3 13.65 -1.69 -0.44
N LEU A 4 12.99 -0.82 0.32
CA LEU A 4 13.23 0.61 0.28
C LEU A 4 14.63 0.98 0.81
N THR A 5 15.04 0.43 1.95
CA THR A 5 16.36 0.72 2.52
C THR A 5 17.47 0.17 1.65
N GLU A 6 17.28 -1.01 1.07
CA GLU A 6 18.21 -1.61 0.10
C GLU A 6 18.36 -0.72 -1.14
N LYS A 7 17.25 -0.26 -1.74
CA LYS A 7 17.26 0.63 -2.91
C LYS A 7 17.90 1.99 -2.65
N LEU A 8 17.82 2.49 -1.42
CA LEU A 8 18.44 3.75 -1.02
C LEU A 8 19.91 3.58 -0.55
N GLY A 9 20.46 2.37 -0.55
CA GLY A 9 21.81 2.09 -0.05
C GLY A 9 21.97 2.34 1.46
N LEU A 10 20.87 2.28 2.21
CA LEU A 10 20.86 2.51 3.66
C LEU A 10 21.17 1.21 4.41
N PRO A 11 21.74 1.31 5.63
CA PRO A 11 21.92 0.15 6.50
C PRO A 11 20.62 -0.60 6.76
N TYR A 12 20.73 -1.90 7.00
CA TYR A 12 19.58 -2.72 7.38
C TYR A 12 18.88 -2.14 8.61
N PHE A 13 17.57 -2.00 8.51
CA PHE A 13 16.72 -1.55 9.61
C PHE A 13 15.62 -2.58 9.87
N ASP A 14 15.58 -3.10 11.09
CA ASP A 14 14.58 -4.09 11.49
C ASP A 14 13.22 -3.43 11.78
N TYR A 15 12.45 -3.19 10.72
CA TYR A 15 11.10 -2.65 10.82
C TYR A 15 10.16 -3.56 11.64
N SER A 16 10.43 -4.86 11.78
CA SER A 16 9.57 -5.76 12.55
C SER A 16 9.54 -5.41 14.04
N LYS A 17 10.62 -4.81 14.54
CA LYS A 17 10.74 -4.29 15.91
C LYS A 17 10.29 -2.83 16.04
N ALA A 18 10.34 -2.09 14.94
CA ALA A 18 10.06 -0.65 14.94
C ALA A 18 8.59 -0.30 14.65
N VAL A 19 7.81 -1.20 14.04
CA VAL A 19 6.37 -1.00 13.81
C VAL A 19 5.55 -2.18 14.31
N ARG A 20 4.38 -1.88 14.87
CA ARG A 20 3.41 -2.89 15.34
C ARG A 20 2.03 -2.57 14.79
N TYR A 21 1.26 -3.61 14.44
CA TYR A 21 -0.15 -3.44 14.12
C TYR A 21 -0.92 -2.98 15.36
N SER A 22 -1.75 -1.95 15.20
CA SER A 22 -2.71 -1.50 16.21
C SER A 22 -4.11 -1.86 15.76
N SER A 23 -4.80 -2.72 16.52
CA SER A 23 -6.18 -3.13 16.23
C SER A 23 -7.16 -1.95 16.31
N SER A 24 -6.99 -1.06 17.29
CA SER A 24 -7.82 0.14 17.43
C SER A 24 -7.62 1.13 16.28
N LYS A 25 -6.38 1.28 15.80
CA LYS A 25 -6.08 2.13 14.64
C LYS A 25 -6.46 1.44 13.32
N ARG A 26 -6.36 0.11 13.26
CA ARG A 26 -6.41 -0.76 12.07
C ARG A 26 -5.24 -0.59 11.09
N PHE A 27 -4.14 -0.01 11.55
CA PHE A 27 -2.93 0.22 10.75
C PHE A 27 -1.68 -0.11 11.58
N PHE A 28 -0.55 -0.28 10.90
CA PHE A 28 0.76 -0.32 11.54
C PHE A 28 1.13 1.06 12.11
N CYS A 29 1.71 1.06 13.30
CA CYS A 29 2.10 2.25 14.05
C CYS A 29 3.54 2.08 14.53
N GLN A 30 4.23 3.20 14.75
CA GLN A 30 5.61 3.21 15.23
C GLN A 30 5.68 2.77 16.69
N VAL A 31 6.72 2.03 17.06
CA VAL A 31 7.08 1.73 18.44
C VAL A 31 8.22 2.67 18.85
N ILE A 32 7.99 3.48 19.89
CA ILE A 32 8.99 4.38 20.48
C ILE A 32 9.00 4.10 21.97
N GLU A 33 10.14 3.67 22.52
CA GLU A 33 10.29 3.37 23.96
C GLU A 33 9.19 2.42 24.48
N GLY A 34 8.85 1.39 23.68
CA GLY A 34 7.78 0.44 23.99
C GLY A 34 6.35 0.98 23.82
N LYS A 35 6.16 2.28 23.58
CA LYS A 35 4.85 2.89 23.34
C LYS A 35 4.50 2.87 21.86
N THR A 36 3.25 2.53 21.54
CA THR A 36 2.73 2.57 20.17
C THR A 36 2.27 3.99 19.83
N LYS A 37 2.96 4.64 18.89
CA LYS A 37 2.61 5.95 18.35
C LYS A 37 2.06 5.82 16.93
N CYS A 38 0.76 6.02 16.79
CA CYS A 38 0.07 5.95 15.50
C CYS A 38 0.04 7.31 14.79
N LEU A 39 -0.14 7.28 13.47
CA LEU A 39 -0.46 8.48 12.71
C LEU A 39 -1.78 9.10 13.21
N GLY A 40 -1.86 10.43 13.14
CA GLY A 40 -2.99 11.20 13.65
C GLY A 40 -4.31 10.93 12.92
N ARG A 41 -5.41 11.51 13.44
CA ARG A 41 -6.80 11.29 12.97
C ARG A 41 -7.01 11.58 11.48
N GLY A 42 -6.18 12.42 10.87
CA GLY A 42 -6.22 12.71 9.43
C GLY A 42 -5.81 11.55 8.52
N LYS A 43 -5.20 10.47 9.04
CA LYS A 43 -4.70 9.33 8.25
C LYS A 43 -5.46 8.05 8.59
N GLY A 44 -5.96 7.35 7.57
CA GLY A 44 -6.80 6.16 7.75
C GLY A 44 -8.20 6.50 8.27
N ARG A 45 -8.83 7.52 7.66
CA ARG A 45 -10.22 7.91 7.94
C ARG A 45 -11.16 6.77 7.55
N VAL A 46 -12.29 6.70 8.24
CA VAL A 46 -13.36 5.76 7.90
C VAL A 46 -14.27 6.45 6.90
N TYR A 47 -14.26 5.96 5.67
CA TYR A 47 -15.23 6.36 4.65
C TYR A 47 -16.34 5.32 4.61
N PRO A 48 -17.57 5.71 4.22
CA PRO A 48 -18.60 4.74 3.85
C PRO A 48 -18.06 3.74 2.83
N PRO A 49 -18.47 2.47 2.87
CA PRO A 49 -18.12 1.51 1.84
C PRO A 49 -18.52 2.03 0.46
N MET A 50 -17.64 1.85 -0.54
CA MET A 50 -17.93 2.22 -1.92
C MET A 50 -19.03 1.29 -2.48
N PRO A 51 -20.10 1.84 -3.10
CA PRO A 51 -21.10 1.01 -3.78
C PRO A 51 -20.47 0.15 -4.88
N PRO A 52 -20.91 -1.10 -5.08
CA PRO A 52 -20.37 -1.98 -6.10
C PRO A 52 -20.45 -1.39 -7.52
N GLU A 53 -21.52 -0.67 -7.85
CA GLU A 53 -21.67 -0.06 -9.18
C GLU A 53 -20.64 1.06 -9.40
N LEU A 54 -20.37 1.85 -8.36
CA LEU A 54 -19.36 2.90 -8.41
C LEU A 54 -17.95 2.30 -8.53
N TRP A 55 -17.68 1.23 -7.79
CA TRP A 55 -16.41 0.51 -7.87
C TRP A 55 -16.17 -0.04 -9.28
N ALA A 56 -17.17 -0.71 -9.88
CA ALA A 56 -17.08 -1.22 -11.24
C ALA A 56 -16.87 -0.10 -12.26
N ARG A 57 -17.61 1.01 -12.13
CA ARG A 57 -17.46 2.18 -13.00
C ARG A 57 -16.05 2.77 -12.92
N LEU A 58 -15.49 2.92 -11.71
CA LEU A 58 -14.13 3.44 -11.53
C LEU A 58 -13.08 2.51 -12.14
N ASN A 59 -13.22 1.19 -11.98
CA ASN A 59 -12.30 0.24 -12.61
C ASN A 59 -12.35 0.33 -14.14
N ASN A 60 -13.54 0.51 -14.73
CA ASN A 60 -13.67 0.72 -16.17
C ASN A 60 -13.00 2.02 -16.63
N VAL A 61 -13.15 3.12 -15.86
CA VAL A 61 -12.51 4.41 -16.16
C VAL A 61 -10.99 4.27 -16.15
N PHE A 62 -10.42 3.60 -15.15
CA PHE A 62 -8.97 3.45 -15.00
C PHE A 62 -8.37 2.24 -15.73
N LEU A 63 -9.16 1.44 -16.46
CA LEU A 63 -8.68 0.20 -17.07
C LEU A 63 -7.53 0.45 -18.05
N GLN A 64 -7.67 1.47 -18.90
CA GLN A 64 -6.64 1.82 -19.88
C GLN A 64 -5.36 2.30 -19.18
N ASP A 65 -5.49 3.15 -18.17
CA ASP A 65 -4.36 3.68 -17.38
C ASP A 65 -3.65 2.56 -16.63
N ASN A 66 -4.39 1.65 -16.00
CA ASN A 66 -3.86 0.50 -15.27
C ASN A 66 -3.15 -0.49 -16.21
N THR A 67 -3.68 -0.68 -17.43
CA THR A 67 -3.02 -1.50 -18.46
C THR A 67 -1.70 -0.85 -18.90
N ALA A 68 -1.69 0.45 -19.14
CA ALA A 68 -0.49 1.20 -19.49
C ALA A 68 0.55 1.15 -18.35
N LEU A 69 0.11 1.35 -17.11
CA LEU A 69 0.94 1.24 -15.91
C LEU A 69 1.55 -0.15 -15.79
N HIS A 70 0.77 -1.22 -15.97
CA HIS A 70 1.27 -2.59 -15.93
C HIS A 70 2.39 -2.82 -16.97
N LYS A 71 2.14 -2.45 -18.22
CA LYS A 71 3.13 -2.56 -19.31
C LYS A 71 4.39 -1.76 -19.00
N PHE A 72 4.23 -0.54 -18.47
CA PHE A 72 5.35 0.30 -18.06
C PHE A 72 6.19 -0.37 -16.96
N LEU A 73 5.57 -0.88 -15.90
CA LEU A 73 6.29 -1.50 -14.79
C LEU A 73 7.07 -2.74 -15.26
N VAL A 74 6.44 -3.61 -16.07
CA VAL A 74 7.10 -4.80 -16.63
C VAL A 74 8.27 -4.42 -17.53
N LYS A 75 8.06 -3.48 -18.47
CA LYS A 75 9.10 -3.02 -19.40
C LYS A 75 10.33 -2.45 -18.67
N ASN A 76 10.12 -1.82 -17.52
CA ASN A 76 11.20 -1.22 -16.72
C ASN A 76 11.70 -2.13 -15.59
N HIS A 77 11.32 -3.41 -15.58
CA HIS A 77 11.71 -4.37 -14.54
C HIS A 77 11.36 -3.93 -13.11
N LEU A 78 10.26 -3.19 -12.96
CA LEU A 78 9.73 -2.76 -11.67
C LEU A 78 8.69 -3.76 -11.15
N PRO A 79 8.58 -3.95 -9.82
CA PRO A 79 7.63 -4.90 -9.25
C PRO A 79 6.19 -4.45 -9.51
N VAL A 80 5.37 -5.34 -10.05
CA VAL A 80 3.94 -5.10 -10.27
C VAL A 80 3.16 -5.28 -8.95
N PRO A 81 2.43 -4.25 -8.47
CA PRO A 81 1.64 -4.34 -7.27
C PRO A 81 0.62 -5.48 -7.31
N LYS A 82 0.42 -6.17 -6.17
CA LYS A 82 -0.52 -7.30 -6.08
C LYS A 82 -1.95 -6.92 -6.48
N TRP A 83 -2.42 -5.73 -6.08
CA TRP A 83 -3.76 -5.26 -6.42
C TRP A 83 -3.94 -5.05 -7.93
N LEU A 84 -2.88 -4.62 -8.63
CA LEU A 84 -2.92 -4.37 -10.06
C LEU A 84 -2.93 -5.68 -10.85
N ARG A 85 -2.16 -6.68 -10.39
CA ARG A 85 -2.22 -8.04 -10.95
C ARG A 85 -3.61 -8.64 -10.79
N ALA A 86 -4.15 -8.64 -9.56
CA ALA A 86 -5.48 -9.17 -9.29
C ALA A 86 -6.59 -8.48 -10.10
N LEU A 87 -6.43 -7.19 -10.42
CA LEU A 87 -7.40 -6.44 -11.22
C LEU A 87 -7.36 -6.79 -12.72
N LEU A 88 -6.22 -7.21 -13.25
CA LEU A 88 -6.03 -7.49 -14.69
C LEU A 88 -6.04 -8.99 -15.03
N GLU A 89 -5.75 -9.85 -14.06
CA GLU A 89 -5.72 -11.31 -14.19
C GLU A 89 -7.04 -11.98 -13.78
N GLY A 90 -7.94 -11.23 -13.12
CA GLY A 90 -9.30 -11.67 -12.74
C GLY A 90 -10.37 -11.14 -13.68
#